data_AF-A0A1G8BTI5-F1
#
_entry.id   AF-A0A1G8BTI5-F1
#
_cell.length_a   1.000
_cell.length_b   1.000
_cell.length_c   1.000
_cell.angle_alpha   90.00
_cell.angle_beta   90.00
_cell.angle_gamma   90.00
#
_symmetry.space_group_name_H-M   'P 1'
#
loop_
_entity.id
_entity.type
_entity.pdbx_description
1 polymer ?
#
loop_
_entity_poly.entity_id
_entity_poly.type
_entity_poly.pdbx_seq_one_letter_code
_entity_poly.pdbx_strand_id
1 'polypeptide(L)' 'MLHEETVEASTLALIRRLMADENLSDFYLVGGTALSLRLGHRISIDIDLCTGKDFDSAAVCEHL' A
#
# COMPACT_ATOMS: atom_id res chain seq x y z
N MET A 1 -11.57 3.53 11.87
CA MET A 1 -10.46 4.50 11.75
C MET A 1 -9.17 3.72 11.58
N LEU A 2 -8.19 4.22 10.84
CA LEU A 2 -6.89 3.55 10.70
C LEU A 2 -5.94 3.96 11.84
N HIS A 3 -5.08 3.04 12.24
CA HIS A 3 -3.98 3.24 13.19
C HIS A 3 -2.76 3.80 12.46
N GLU A 4 -2.84 5.06 12.04
CA GLU A 4 -1.80 5.76 11.27
C GLU A 4 -0.47 5.85 12.03
N GLU A 5 -0.49 5.78 13.36
CA GLU A 5 0.69 5.72 14.23
C GLU A 5 1.55 4.45 14.04
N THR A 6 1.04 3.45 13.32
CA THR A 6 1.78 2.21 13.03
C THR A 6 2.74 2.33 11.86
N VAL A 7 2.75 3.45 11.16
CA VAL A 7 3.66 3.72 10.04
C VAL A 7 4.24 5.11 10.17
N GLU A 8 5.44 5.32 9.62
CA GLU A 8 6.00 6.66 9.50
C GLU A 8 5.12 7.57 8.64
N ALA A 9 5.11 8.87 8.93
CA ALA A 9 4.28 9.82 8.19
C ALA A 9 4.61 9.86 6.69
N SER A 10 5.89 9.67 6.34
CA SER A 10 6.35 9.56 4.95
C SER A 10 5.83 8.29 4.26
N THR A 11 5.83 7.15 4.96
CA THR A 11 5.27 5.89 4.47
C THR A 11 3.76 6.01 4.24
N LEU A 12 3.03 6.63 5.19
CA LEU A 12 1.59 6.88 5.02
C LEU A 12 1.32 7.78 3.80
N ALA A 13 2.11 8.84 3.61
CA ALA A 13 1.98 9.72 2.46
C ALA A 13 2.23 8.98 1.14
N LEU A 14 3.23 8.09 1.11
CA LEU A 14 3.51 7.23 -0.05
C LEU A 14 2.36 6.25 -0.33
N ILE A 15 1.84 5.56 0.70
CA ILE A 15 0.68 4.67 0.56
C ILE A 15 -0.50 5.44 -0.04
N ARG A 16 -0.81 6.64 0.47
CA ARG A 16 -1.91 7.46 -0.06
C ARG A 16 -1.69 7.86 -1.52
N ARG A 17 -0.44 8.15 -1.91
CA ARG A 17 -0.10 8.44 -3.32
C ARG A 17 -0.30 7.22 -4.21
N LEU A 18 0.19 6.05 -3.79
CA LEU A 18 0.04 4.79 -4.55
C LEU A 18 -1.44 4.40 -4.70
N MET A 19 -2.25 4.57 -3.65
CA MET A 19 -3.69 4.27 -3.70
C MET A 19 -4.52 5.30 -4.49
N ALA A 20 -3.94 6.46 -4.81
CA ALA A 20 -4.57 7.47 -5.66
C ALA A 20 -4.07 7.43 -7.12
N ASP A 21 -3.13 6.54 -7.44
CA ASP A 21 -2.58 6.38 -8.78
C ASP A 21 -3.55 5.60 -9.66
N GLU A 22 -3.95 6.19 -10.79
CA GLU A 22 -4.90 5.56 -11.72
C GLU A 22 -4.36 4.25 -12.32
N ASN A 23 -3.04 4.14 -12.52
CA ASN A 23 -2.41 2.90 -13.02
C ASN A 23 -2.40 1.78 -11.97
N LEU A 24 -2.59 2.13 -10.69
CA LEU A 24 -2.69 1.19 -9.57
C LEU A 24 -4.10 1.11 -8.99
N SER A 25 -5.12 1.62 -9.70
CA SER A 25 -6.51 1.68 -9.21
C SER A 25 -7.12 0.32 -8.86
N ASP A 26 -6.62 -0.75 -9.47
CA ASP A 26 -7.02 -2.13 -9.19
C ASP A 26 -6.14 -2.84 -8.14
N PHE A 27 -5.12 -2.16 -7.62
CA PHE A 27 -4.26 -2.66 -6.56
C PHE A 27 -4.74 -2.18 -5.19
N TYR A 28 -4.52 -3.02 -4.18
CA TYR A 28 -4.87 -2.76 -2.80
C TYR A 28 -3.69 -3.08 -1.88
N LEU A 29 -3.55 -2.30 -0.81
CA LEU A 29 -2.56 -2.54 0.24
C LEU A 29 -2.91 -3.83 0.98
N VAL A 30 -1.93 -4.74 1.11
CA VAL A 30 -2.08 -6.03 1.77
C VAL A 30 -1.02 -6.26 2.85
N GLY A 31 -0.98 -7.48 3.36
CA GLY A 31 0.10 -7.95 4.21
C GLY A 31 0.15 -7.29 5.58
N GLY A 32 1.37 -7.20 6.10
CA GLY A 32 1.64 -6.73 7.45
C GLY A 32 1.21 -5.28 7.69
N THR A 33 1.42 -4.43 6.70
CA THR A 33 1.14 -2.99 6.79
C THR A 33 -0.35 -2.69 6.71
N ALA A 34 -1.10 -3.38 5.85
CA ALA A 34 -2.56 -3.29 5.88
C ALA A 34 -3.12 -3.72 7.24
N LEU A 35 -2.58 -4.80 7.81
CA LEU A 35 -3.03 -5.30 9.11
C LEU A 35 -2.65 -4.35 10.25
N SER A 36 -1.46 -3.72 10.22
CA SER A 36 -1.04 -2.78 11.26
C SER A 36 -1.91 -1.53 11.27
N LEU A 37 -2.20 -0.97 10.08
CA LEU A 37 -3.15 0.15 9.94
C LEU A 37 -4.56 -0.23 10.41
N ARG A 38 -4.94 -1.51 10.34
CA ARG A 38 -6.28 -1.97 10.75
C ARG A 38 -6.38 -2.28 12.25
N LEU A 39 -5.35 -2.85 12.86
CA LEU A 39 -5.38 -3.38 14.22
C LEU A 39 -4.50 -2.63 15.23
N GLY A 40 -3.59 -1.76 14.77
CA GLY A 40 -2.68 -1.04 15.66
C GLY A 40 -1.61 -1.93 16.31
N HIS A 41 -1.40 -3.15 15.82
CA HIS A 41 -0.73 -4.21 16.60
C HIS A 41 0.80 -4.13 16.62
N ARG A 42 1.42 -3.36 15.70
CA ARG A 42 2.87 -3.12 15.65
C ARG A 42 3.21 -1.97 14.70
N ILE A 43 4.44 -1.48 14.76
CA ILE A 43 5.02 -0.67 13.69
C ILE A 43 5.28 -1.53 12.45
N SER A 44 4.96 -1.01 11.26
CA SER A 44 5.23 -1.63 9.96
C SER A 44 5.95 -0.64 9.05
N ILE A 45 6.88 -1.13 8.24
CA ILE A 45 7.71 -0.31 7.35
C ILE A 45 7.56 -0.68 5.87
N ASP A 46 7.04 -1.87 5.58
CA ASP A 46 6.89 -2.40 4.23
C ASP A 46 5.65 -1.84 3.52
N ILE A 47 5.60 -1.93 2.19
CA ILE A 47 4.39 -1.67 1.40
C ILE A 47 4.23 -2.83 0.43
N ASP A 48 3.19 -3.64 0.64
CA ASP A 48 2.80 -4.72 -0.25
C ASP A 48 1.51 -4.34 -0.97
N LEU A 49 1.52 -4.31 -2.29
CA LEU A 49 0.34 -4.12 -3.11
C LEU A 49 -0.01 -5.42 -3.83
N CYS A 50 -1.30 -5.73 -3.93
CA CYS A 50 -1.79 -6.88 -4.67
C CYS A 50 -3.04 -6.49 -5.47
N THR A 51 -3.29 -7.19 -6.57
CA THR A 51 -4.52 -7.07 -7.34
C THR A 51 -5.08 -8.46 -7.62
N GLY A 52 -6.41 -8.55 -7.73
CA GLY A 52 -7.11 -9.77 -8.14
C GLY A 52 -7.29 -9.89 -9.66
N LYS A 53 -6.76 -8.95 -10.42
CA LYS A 53 -6.83 -8.91 -11.88
C LYS A 53 -5.46 -9.24 -12.49
N ASP A 54 -5.45 -9.78 -13.70
CA ASP A 54 -4.23 -9.89 -14.48
C ASP A 54 -3.68 -8.49 -14.78
N PHE A 55 -2.36 -8.33 -14.76
CA PHE A 55 -1.68 -7.08 -15.04
C PHE A 55 -0.35 -7.34 -15.75
N ASP A 56 0.16 -6.32 -16.45
CA ASP A 56 1.50 -6.34 -17.03
C ASP A 56 2.52 -5.89 -15.98
N SER A 57 3.31 -6.82 -15.48
CA SER A 57 4.32 -6.54 -14.46
C SER A 57 5.47 -5.67 -14.97
N ALA A 58 5.80 -5.73 -16.26
CA ALA A 58 6.85 -4.89 -16.84
C ALA A 58 6.38 -3.43 -16.92
N ALA A 59 5.14 -3.21 -17.36
CA ALA A 59 4.54 -1.88 -17.42
C ALA A 59 4.42 -1.23 -16.03
N VAL A 60 4.02 -2.00 -15.01
CA VAL A 60 3.99 -1.51 -13.62
C VAL A 60 5.38 -1.16 -13.11
N CYS A 61 6.39 -1.98 -13.43
CA CYS A 61 7.78 -1.74 -13.02
C CYS A 61 8.37 -0.49 -13.67
N GLU A 62 7.98 -0.15 -14.91
CA GLU A 62 8.43 1.06 -15.60
C GLU A 62 7.76 2.33 -15.08
N HIS A 63 6.53 2.22 -14.57
CA HIS A 63 5.76 3.34 -14.02
C HIS A 63 6.19 3.77 -12.61
N LEU A 64 6.69 2.81 -11.81
CA LEU A 64 7.14 3.03 -10.43
C LEU A 64 8.57 3.57 -10.34
#